data_AF-A0A4Q4DI76-F1
#
_entry.id   AF-A0A4Q4DI76-F1
#
_cell.length_a   1.000
_cell.length_b   1.000
_cell.length_c   1.000
_cell.angle_alpha   90.00
_cell.angle_beta   90.00
_cell.angle_gamma   90.00
#
_symmetry.space_group_name_H-M   'P 1'
#
loop_
_entity.id
_entity.type
_entity.pdbx_description
1 polymer ?
#
loop_
_entity_poly.entity_id
_entity_poly.type
_entity_poly.pdbx_seq_one_letter_code
_entity_poly.pdbx_strand_id
1 'polypeptide(L)'
;MLVSTTSAKRSRRSRRDLPEDQTEVYRTPPEPSTIARMTIATGPPLPTHHTPVALVRGFLTGGVVGTSLAALVVGGIVENVPLFVTGLVLPAVYGLLFFLAGMPRRAREAAVVPRTALAMIESLEAVGGESSDIPVRFELTVAPDDGPAYRVEITQDINLVDLTDYRPRGVVVVQYPPDRAWRVRIVKRPTPEWEGRVASARLDSAPATARVAAPPEGCVFGFVVLLGLLLGAVVVVLLFRADLFDRDDTAKSPSATQPSVSSTSSTTVVSSASGTVALGPDLSFLDKGELDRAVGSLTSGGDALQALTVVVQERLLSVVFSPTGTQTPGFDPRALPYDRFPALVEEATTTLGVHSPRTWQIIADRLTGSLTIRVVVTGAEGTASLEADGQGKVVRRAPAR
;
A
#
# COMPACT_ATOMS: atom_id res chain seq x y z
N MET A 1 -34.68 70.35 -45.89
CA MET A 1 -35.69 69.53 -46.61
C MET A 1 -36.26 68.54 -45.59
N LEU A 2 -37.30 68.82 -44.81
CA LEU A 2 -38.69 69.24 -45.09
C LEU A 2 -39.54 68.12 -45.75
N VAL A 3 -40.75 67.94 -45.18
CA VAL A 3 -41.95 67.16 -45.60
C VAL A 3 -42.03 65.73 -45.00
N SER A 4 -42.85 65.45 -43.95
CA SER A 4 -44.34 65.29 -43.86
C SER A 4 -44.84 64.03 -44.62
N THR A 5 -45.78 63.16 -44.20
CA THR A 5 -47.04 63.33 -43.43
C THR A 5 -47.72 61.96 -43.14
N THR A 6 -48.36 61.84 -41.96
CA THR A 6 -49.66 61.20 -41.60
C THR A 6 -50.23 59.94 -42.30
N SER A 7 -50.77 59.00 -41.51
CA SER A 7 -52.19 58.56 -41.61
C SER A 7 -52.65 57.74 -40.39
N ALA A 8 -53.85 58.05 -39.91
CA ALA A 8 -54.55 57.43 -38.80
C ALA A 8 -55.82 56.73 -39.31
N LYS A 9 -56.25 55.59 -38.74
CA LYS A 9 -57.70 55.32 -38.61
C LYS A 9 -58.07 54.28 -37.55
N ARG A 10 -59.04 54.71 -36.76
CA ARG A 10 -59.78 54.09 -35.65
C ARG A 10 -61.04 53.41 -36.21
N SER A 11 -61.47 52.26 -35.68
CA SER A 11 -62.87 51.83 -35.81
C SER A 11 -63.32 50.78 -34.77
N ARG A 12 -64.31 51.19 -33.96
CA ARG A 12 -65.50 50.50 -33.42
C ARG A 12 -65.39 49.02 -33.02
N ARG A 13 -65.56 48.61 -31.75
CA ARG A 13 -66.74 48.71 -30.85
C ARG A 13 -68.02 48.11 -31.47
N SER A 14 -68.37 46.89 -31.05
CA SER A 14 -69.75 46.39 -31.10
C SER A 14 -70.08 45.71 -29.77
N ARG A 15 -71.24 46.07 -29.25
CA ARG A 15 -71.81 45.86 -27.92
C ARG A 15 -73.22 45.29 -28.16
N ARG A 16 -73.58 44.21 -27.47
CA ARG A 16 -74.94 43.71 -27.14
C ARG A 16 -74.74 42.94 -25.83
N ASP A 17 -75.18 43.34 -24.65
CA ASP A 17 -76.55 43.63 -24.13
C ASP A 17 -77.48 42.43 -24.41
N LEU A 18 -77.67 41.47 -23.47
CA LEU A 18 -78.60 41.39 -22.31
C LEU A 18 -79.80 40.44 -22.65
N PRO A 19 -80.63 39.88 -21.72
CA PRO A 19 -80.61 39.90 -20.23
C PRO A 19 -80.96 38.55 -19.51
N GLU A 20 -80.92 38.59 -18.16
CA GLU A 20 -81.86 38.04 -17.14
C GLU A 20 -82.38 36.58 -17.22
N ASP A 21 -82.67 35.83 -16.15
CA ASP A 21 -82.74 35.98 -14.68
C ASP A 21 -83.05 34.57 -14.11
N GLN A 22 -83.00 34.44 -12.79
CA GLN A 22 -83.58 33.41 -11.92
C GLN A 22 -82.62 32.48 -11.18
N THR A 23 -82.17 33.01 -10.04
CA THR A 23 -82.33 32.43 -8.70
C THR A 23 -82.37 30.91 -8.56
N GLU A 24 -81.30 30.35 -7.98
CA GLU A 24 -81.46 29.23 -7.06
C GLU A 24 -80.55 29.42 -5.83
N VAL A 25 -81.23 29.70 -4.72
CA VAL A 25 -80.71 29.76 -3.36
C VAL A 25 -80.52 28.32 -2.89
N TYR A 26 -79.29 27.87 -2.64
CA TYR A 26 -79.06 26.83 -1.64
C TYR A 26 -77.70 26.98 -0.94
N ARG A 27 -77.83 27.29 0.35
CA ARG A 27 -76.96 27.00 1.50
C ARG A 27 -75.53 26.51 1.21
N THR A 28 -74.60 27.34 1.64
CA THR A 28 -73.30 26.98 2.22
C THR A 28 -73.42 25.88 3.28
N PRO A 29 -72.64 24.80 3.15
CA PRO A 29 -72.14 24.00 4.26
C PRO A 29 -70.66 24.35 4.55
N PRO A 30 -70.16 24.02 5.75
CA PRO A 30 -68.96 24.58 6.34
C PRO A 30 -67.66 24.00 5.77
N GLU A 31 -66.57 24.69 6.10
CA GLU A 31 -65.16 24.35 5.90
C GLU A 31 -64.88 22.86 5.68
N PRO A 32 -64.08 22.49 4.65
CA PRO A 32 -63.36 21.23 4.71
C PRO A 32 -62.29 21.38 5.79
N SER A 33 -62.68 20.94 6.98
CA SER A 33 -61.81 20.48 8.05
C SER A 33 -60.51 19.95 7.46
N THR A 34 -59.42 20.53 7.95
CA THR A 34 -58.04 20.08 7.89
C THR A 34 -57.94 18.55 7.90
N ILE A 35 -58.08 17.93 6.73
CA ILE A 35 -57.52 16.61 6.48
C ILE A 35 -56.04 16.91 6.29
N ALA A 36 -55.33 16.85 7.41
CA ALA A 36 -53.90 16.64 7.41
C ALA A 36 -53.63 15.52 6.42
N ARG A 37 -53.18 15.89 5.21
CA ARG A 37 -52.39 15.01 4.37
C ARG A 37 -51.20 14.67 5.24
N MET A 38 -51.33 13.56 5.95
CA MET A 38 -50.21 12.86 6.54
C MET A 38 -49.41 12.39 5.35
N THR A 39 -48.51 13.26 4.89
CA THR A 39 -47.37 12.89 4.07
C THR A 39 -46.69 11.81 4.90
N ILE A 40 -46.92 10.55 4.55
CA ILE A 40 -46.06 9.47 4.99
C ILE A 40 -44.70 9.89 4.45
N ALA A 41 -43.90 10.47 5.35
CA ALA A 41 -42.48 10.64 5.13
C ALA A 41 -41.98 9.22 4.86
N THR A 42 -41.80 8.90 3.59
CA THR A 42 -40.98 7.77 3.18
C THR A 42 -39.64 8.03 3.83
N GLY A 43 -39.41 7.37 4.97
CA GLY A 43 -38.19 7.47 5.72
C GLY A 43 -37.01 7.24 4.79
N PRO A 44 -35.84 7.84 5.09
CA PRO A 44 -34.65 7.65 4.28
C PRO A 44 -34.46 6.16 4.03
N PRO A 45 -34.15 5.73 2.79
CA PRO A 45 -33.99 4.33 2.47
C PRO A 45 -33.01 3.72 3.48
N LEU A 46 -33.45 2.66 4.14
CA LEU A 46 -32.67 1.87 5.08
C LEU A 46 -31.28 1.63 4.47
N PRO A 47 -30.17 1.89 5.19
CA PRO A 47 -28.84 1.66 4.65
C PRO A 47 -28.70 0.19 4.29
N THR A 48 -28.74 -0.11 2.99
CA THR A 48 -28.53 -1.45 2.46
C THR A 48 -27.09 -1.84 2.79
N HIS A 49 -26.93 -2.73 3.76
CA HIS A 49 -25.64 -3.27 4.17
C HIS A 49 -25.03 -4.11 3.03
N HIS A 50 -24.40 -3.45 2.06
CA HIS A 50 -23.53 -4.06 1.04
C HIS A 50 -22.12 -4.40 1.59
N THR A 51 -21.97 -4.36 2.91
CA THR A 51 -20.71 -4.50 3.65
C THR A 51 -20.09 -5.91 3.65
N PRO A 52 -20.81 -7.05 3.72
CA PRO A 52 -20.13 -8.33 3.93
C PRO A 52 -19.33 -8.80 2.70
N VAL A 53 -19.86 -8.58 1.50
CA VAL A 53 -19.20 -9.02 0.24
C VAL A 53 -17.93 -8.21 -0.01
N ALA A 54 -17.94 -6.91 0.29
CA ALA A 54 -16.76 -6.05 0.16
C ALA A 54 -15.65 -6.47 1.15
N LEU A 55 -16.02 -6.83 2.37
CA LEU A 55 -15.08 -7.30 3.40
C LEU A 55 -14.46 -8.64 3.04
N VAL A 56 -15.28 -9.63 2.65
CA VAL A 56 -14.80 -10.94 2.20
C VAL A 56 -13.87 -10.81 1.00
N ARG A 57 -14.21 -9.93 0.04
CA ARG A 57 -13.37 -9.64 -1.12
C ARG A 57 -12.03 -9.03 -0.71
N GLY A 58 -12.03 -8.05 0.20
CA GLY A 58 -10.81 -7.43 0.73
C GLY A 58 -9.90 -8.46 1.39
N PHE A 59 -10.46 -9.34 2.22
CA PHE A 59 -9.70 -10.37 2.94
C PHE A 59 -9.08 -11.38 1.97
N LEU A 60 -9.85 -11.84 0.98
CA LEU A 60 -9.37 -12.71 -0.09
C LEU A 60 -8.26 -12.05 -0.93
N THR A 61 -8.43 -10.78 -1.32
CA THR A 61 -7.40 -10.06 -2.08
C THR A 61 -6.10 -9.97 -1.29
N GLY A 62 -6.19 -9.64 0.01
CA GLY A 62 -5.05 -9.57 0.91
C GLY A 62 -4.36 -10.92 1.09
N GLY A 63 -5.14 -11.96 1.41
CA GLY A 63 -4.65 -13.31 1.62
C GLY A 63 -3.93 -13.87 0.39
N VAL A 64 -4.46 -13.66 -0.80
CA VAL A 64 -3.78 -14.10 -2.04
C VAL A 64 -2.46 -13.35 -2.23
N VAL A 65 -2.45 -12.03 -2.08
CA VAL A 65 -1.21 -11.25 -2.24
C VAL A 65 -0.15 -11.66 -1.21
N GLY A 66 -0.54 -11.83 0.05
CA GLY A 66 0.36 -12.24 1.13
C GLY A 66 0.89 -13.67 0.96
N THR A 67 0.01 -14.62 0.63
CA THR A 67 0.42 -16.02 0.37
C THR A 67 1.32 -16.14 -0.85
N SER A 68 1.02 -15.41 -1.94
CA SER A 68 1.84 -15.40 -3.15
C SER A 68 3.23 -14.81 -2.92
N LEU A 69 3.32 -13.69 -2.20
CA LEU A 69 4.59 -13.03 -1.93
C LEU A 69 5.45 -13.87 -0.97
N ALA A 70 4.84 -14.45 0.07
CA ALA A 70 5.53 -15.38 0.95
C ALA A 70 5.98 -16.67 0.22
N ALA A 71 5.14 -17.24 -0.64
CA ALA A 71 5.48 -18.44 -1.41
C ALA A 71 6.60 -18.19 -2.43
N LEU A 72 6.66 -16.99 -3.03
CA LEU A 72 7.77 -16.59 -3.92
C LEU A 72 9.10 -16.49 -3.16
N VAL A 73 9.10 -15.84 -2.00
CA VAL A 73 10.32 -15.68 -1.18
C VAL A 73 10.78 -17.03 -0.62
N VAL A 74 9.88 -17.81 -0.01
CA VAL A 74 10.20 -19.12 0.54
C VAL A 74 10.57 -20.11 -0.56
N GLY A 75 9.84 -20.15 -1.68
CA GLY A 75 10.15 -21.00 -2.82
C GLY A 75 11.49 -20.67 -3.47
N GLY A 76 11.88 -19.39 -3.49
CA GLY A 76 13.21 -18.95 -3.93
C GLY A 76 14.33 -19.38 -2.98
N ILE A 77 14.11 -19.30 -1.66
CA ILE A 77 15.10 -19.73 -0.64
C ILE A 77 15.26 -21.25 -0.61
N VAL A 78 14.16 -22.01 -0.76
CA VAL A 78 14.13 -23.48 -0.69
C VAL A 78 14.40 -24.13 -2.06
N GLU A 79 14.59 -23.33 -3.11
CA GLU A 79 14.71 -23.75 -4.53
C GLU A 79 13.57 -24.69 -4.97
N ASN A 80 12.40 -24.55 -4.35
CA ASN A 80 11.25 -25.42 -4.60
C ASN A 80 10.45 -24.84 -5.76
N VAL A 81 10.73 -25.35 -6.97
CA VAL A 81 10.11 -24.92 -8.23
C VAL A 81 8.57 -24.92 -8.17
N PRO A 82 7.88 -25.96 -7.64
CA PRO A 82 6.44 -25.93 -7.44
C PRO A 82 5.94 -24.74 -6.63
N LEU A 83 6.62 -24.36 -5.54
CA LEU A 83 6.24 -23.21 -4.70
C LEU A 83 6.45 -21.88 -5.39
N PHE A 84 7.57 -21.73 -6.09
CA PHE A 84 7.87 -20.55 -6.87
C PHE A 84 6.83 -20.33 -7.99
N VAL A 85 6.50 -21.40 -8.73
CA VAL A 85 5.47 -21.37 -9.78
C VAL A 85 4.10 -21.08 -9.18
N THR A 86 3.74 -21.70 -8.05
CA THR A 86 2.44 -21.46 -7.40
C THR A 86 2.34 -20.01 -6.89
N GLY A 87 3.42 -19.47 -6.33
CA GLY A 87 3.49 -18.07 -5.90
C GLY A 87 3.29 -17.06 -7.02
N LEU A 88 3.67 -17.41 -8.26
CA LEU A 88 3.52 -16.56 -9.44
C LEU A 88 2.19 -16.76 -10.19
N VAL A 89 1.68 -18.00 -10.24
CA VAL A 89 0.43 -18.36 -10.93
C VAL A 89 -0.80 -17.95 -10.13
N LEU A 90 -0.80 -18.13 -8.81
CA LEU A 90 -1.94 -17.81 -7.95
C LEU A 90 -2.40 -16.34 -8.03
N PRO A 91 -1.52 -15.31 -7.98
CA PRO A 91 -1.94 -13.92 -8.10
C PRO A 91 -2.37 -13.57 -9.53
N ALA A 92 -1.79 -14.21 -10.55
CA ALA A 92 -2.20 -14.03 -11.94
C ALA A 92 -3.64 -14.56 -12.18
N VAL A 93 -3.94 -15.78 -11.71
CA VAL A 93 -5.29 -16.37 -11.79
C VAL A 93 -6.29 -15.55 -10.99
N TYR A 94 -5.91 -15.11 -9.79
CA TYR A 94 -6.77 -14.29 -8.94
C TYR A 94 -7.05 -12.90 -9.55
N GLY A 95 -6.03 -12.24 -10.10
CA GLY A 95 -6.17 -10.99 -10.83
C GLY A 95 -7.08 -11.14 -12.05
N LEU A 96 -6.94 -12.26 -12.77
CA LEU A 96 -7.80 -12.60 -13.91
C LEU A 96 -9.27 -12.78 -13.46
N LEU A 97 -9.54 -13.55 -12.40
CA LEU A 97 -10.89 -13.73 -11.86
C LEU A 97 -11.51 -12.41 -11.39
N PHE A 98 -10.73 -11.55 -10.74
CA PHE A 98 -11.18 -10.22 -10.32
C PHE A 98 -11.52 -9.33 -11.53
N PHE A 99 -10.70 -9.41 -12.58
CA PHE A 99 -10.93 -8.69 -13.83
C PHE A 99 -12.20 -9.19 -14.54
N LEU A 100 -12.38 -10.50 -14.68
CA LEU A 100 -13.59 -11.11 -15.26
C LEU A 100 -14.85 -10.79 -14.44
N ALA A 101 -14.78 -10.87 -13.10
CA ALA A 101 -15.90 -10.51 -12.23
C ALA A 101 -16.22 -9.00 -12.27
N GLY A 102 -15.21 -8.17 -12.53
CA GLY A 102 -15.34 -6.72 -12.70
C GLY A 102 -15.86 -6.30 -14.08
N MET A 103 -15.63 -7.10 -15.13
CA MET A 103 -16.02 -6.78 -16.51
C MET A 103 -17.52 -6.52 -16.70
N PRO A 104 -18.47 -7.35 -16.24
CA PRO A 104 -19.89 -7.10 -16.45
C PRO A 104 -20.37 -5.85 -15.70
N ARG A 105 -19.77 -5.56 -14.53
CA ARG A 105 -20.02 -4.33 -13.79
C ARG A 105 -19.46 -3.12 -14.53
N ARG A 106 -18.22 -3.16 -15.01
CA ARG A 106 -17.60 -2.09 -15.80
C ARG A 106 -18.32 -1.84 -17.12
N ALA A 107 -18.80 -2.89 -17.79
CA ALA A 107 -19.61 -2.79 -19.01
C ALA A 107 -20.97 -2.13 -18.73
N ARG A 108 -21.63 -2.47 -17.63
CA ARG A 108 -22.86 -1.79 -17.19
C ARG A 108 -22.60 -0.34 -16.79
N GLU A 109 -21.48 -0.06 -16.11
CA GLU A 109 -21.06 1.29 -15.74
C GLU A 109 -20.71 2.16 -16.96
N ALA A 110 -20.22 1.56 -18.06
CA ALA A 110 -19.98 2.25 -19.34
C ALA A 110 -21.25 2.43 -20.18
N ALA A 111 -22.27 1.60 -19.95
CA ALA A 111 -23.54 1.67 -20.68
C ALA A 111 -24.52 2.71 -20.13
N VAL A 112 -24.26 3.30 -18.95
CA VAL A 112 -25.07 4.39 -18.43
C VAL A 112 -24.78 5.65 -19.24
N VAL A 113 -25.75 6.07 -20.05
CA VAL A 113 -25.68 7.30 -20.85
C VAL A 113 -25.50 8.50 -19.90
N PRO A 114 -24.36 9.23 -19.97
CA PRO A 114 -24.16 10.42 -19.15
C PRO A 114 -25.21 11.47 -19.50
N ARG A 115 -25.81 12.09 -18.47
CA ARG A 115 -26.71 13.23 -18.66
C ARG A 115 -25.91 14.52 -18.64
N THR A 116 -26.28 15.45 -19.50
CA THR A 116 -25.73 16.81 -19.53
C THR A 116 -26.60 17.75 -18.73
N ALA A 117 -25.99 18.62 -17.94
CA ALA A 117 -26.68 19.68 -17.20
C ALA A 117 -25.79 20.93 -17.12
N LEU A 118 -26.41 22.05 -16.72
CA LEU A 118 -25.67 23.26 -16.41
C LEU A 118 -25.17 23.18 -14.96
N ALA A 119 -23.97 23.70 -14.72
CA ALA A 119 -23.45 23.87 -13.38
C ALA A 119 -22.81 25.25 -13.22
N MET A 120 -22.96 25.83 -12.04
CA MET A 120 -22.24 27.04 -11.65
C MET A 120 -21.02 26.67 -10.84
N ILE A 121 -19.89 27.29 -11.16
CA ILE A 121 -18.66 27.19 -10.36
C ILE A 121 -18.83 28.06 -9.12
N GLU A 122 -18.94 27.47 -7.94
CA GLU A 122 -18.99 28.20 -6.67
C GLU A 122 -17.59 28.69 -6.28
N SER A 123 -16.62 27.77 -6.32
CA SER A 123 -15.22 28.03 -6.02
C SER A 123 -14.32 27.14 -6.88
N LEU A 124 -13.09 27.59 -7.11
CA LEU A 124 -12.04 26.82 -7.77
C LEU A 124 -10.73 27.02 -7.03
N GLU A 125 -9.96 25.94 -6.87
CA GLU A 125 -8.68 25.94 -6.18
C GLU A 125 -7.70 25.02 -6.91
N ALA A 126 -6.56 25.55 -7.32
CA ALA A 126 -5.50 24.74 -7.92
C ALA A 126 -4.78 23.95 -6.81
N VAL A 127 -4.72 22.62 -6.93
CA VAL A 127 -4.17 21.72 -5.90
C VAL A 127 -2.64 21.53 -6.06
N GLY A 128 -2.00 22.36 -6.88
CA GLY A 128 -0.58 22.31 -7.20
C GLY A 128 -0.27 21.41 -8.39
N GLY A 129 0.63 21.87 -9.27
CA GLY A 129 1.10 21.12 -10.43
C GLY A 129 2.22 21.89 -11.16
N GLU A 130 3.34 21.22 -11.40
CA GLU A 130 4.46 21.73 -12.23
C GLU A 130 4.27 21.37 -13.73
N SER A 131 3.18 20.68 -14.05
CA SER A 131 2.82 20.22 -15.40
C SER A 131 1.93 21.23 -16.15
N SER A 132 1.87 21.07 -17.48
CA SER A 132 1.00 21.88 -18.36
C SER A 132 -0.50 21.73 -18.07
N ASP A 133 -0.89 20.56 -17.54
CA ASP A 133 -2.21 20.32 -16.99
C ASP A 133 -2.12 20.40 -15.47
N ILE A 134 -2.97 21.22 -14.87
CA ILE A 134 -2.98 21.46 -13.42
C ILE A 134 -4.24 20.83 -12.85
N PRO A 135 -4.14 20.03 -11.77
CA PRO A 135 -5.31 19.51 -11.08
C PRO A 135 -6.03 20.66 -10.38
N VAL A 136 -7.25 20.97 -10.83
CA VAL A 136 -8.08 22.02 -10.24
C VAL A 136 -9.26 21.38 -9.54
N ARG A 137 -9.45 21.78 -8.30
CA ARG A 137 -10.57 21.41 -7.45
C ARG A 137 -11.69 22.42 -7.67
N PHE A 138 -12.86 21.94 -8.09
CA PHE A 138 -14.04 22.74 -8.35
C PHE A 138 -15.14 22.38 -7.36
N GLU A 139 -15.71 23.39 -6.71
CA GLU A 139 -17.00 23.27 -6.05
C GLU A 139 -18.06 23.74 -7.05
N LEU A 140 -18.96 22.85 -7.43
CA LEU A 140 -19.97 23.08 -8.45
C LEU A 140 -21.37 22.97 -7.86
N THR A 141 -22.24 23.91 -8.21
CA THR A 141 -23.70 23.76 -8.06
C THR A 141 -24.25 23.27 -9.40
N VAL A 142 -24.67 22.00 -9.46
CA VAL A 142 -25.26 21.39 -10.66
C VAL A 142 -26.77 21.55 -10.62
N ALA A 143 -27.37 22.02 -11.72
CA ALA A 143 -28.81 22.12 -11.89
C ALA A 143 -29.27 21.20 -13.03
N PRO A 144 -29.69 19.97 -12.71
CA PRO A 144 -30.34 19.07 -13.66
C PRO A 144 -31.63 19.67 -14.20
N ASP A 145 -31.94 19.40 -15.47
CA ASP A 145 -33.25 19.74 -16.05
C ASP A 145 -34.39 18.94 -15.36
N ASP A 146 -34.10 17.74 -14.86
CA ASP A 146 -35.07 16.79 -14.31
C ASP A 146 -35.16 16.78 -12.75
N GLY A 147 -34.51 17.71 -12.04
CA GLY A 147 -34.41 17.60 -10.58
C GLY A 147 -33.89 18.84 -9.86
N PRO A 148 -33.82 18.79 -8.51
CA PRO A 148 -33.32 19.91 -7.71
C PRO A 148 -31.81 20.10 -7.92
N ALA A 149 -31.36 21.36 -7.80
CA ALA A 149 -29.95 21.68 -7.82
C ALA A 149 -29.22 21.08 -6.61
N TYR A 150 -27.99 20.61 -6.83
CA TYR A 150 -27.15 19.99 -5.80
C TYR A 150 -25.72 20.50 -5.88
N ARG A 151 -24.97 20.41 -4.77
CA ARG A 151 -23.56 20.78 -4.72
C ARG A 151 -22.65 19.57 -4.79
N VAL A 152 -21.53 19.68 -5.50
CA VAL A 152 -20.53 18.62 -5.62
C VAL A 152 -19.13 19.22 -5.65
N GLU A 153 -18.17 18.50 -5.11
CA GLU A 153 -16.75 18.81 -5.23
C GLU A 153 -16.11 17.81 -6.18
N ILE A 154 -15.41 18.31 -7.20
CA ILE A 154 -14.68 17.48 -8.15
C ILE A 154 -13.24 17.98 -8.31
N THR A 155 -12.34 17.08 -8.70
CA THR A 155 -11.00 17.43 -9.16
C THR A 155 -10.88 17.05 -10.62
N GLN A 156 -10.48 18.00 -11.47
CA GLN A 156 -10.32 17.77 -12.90
C GLN A 156 -9.05 18.45 -13.40
N ASP A 157 -8.33 17.77 -14.28
CA ASP A 157 -7.12 18.29 -14.92
C ASP A 157 -7.51 19.25 -16.04
N ILE A 158 -7.13 20.51 -15.85
CA ILE A 158 -7.39 21.60 -16.78
C ILE A 158 -6.05 22.11 -17.30
N ASN A 159 -6.00 22.36 -18.61
CA ASN A 159 -4.82 22.94 -19.22
C ASN A 159 -4.66 24.37 -18.72
N LEU A 160 -3.43 24.80 -18.43
CA LEU A 160 -3.17 26.15 -17.93
C LEU A 160 -3.75 27.24 -18.84
N VAL A 161 -3.76 27.02 -20.16
CA VAL A 161 -4.33 27.96 -21.15
C VAL A 161 -5.85 28.07 -21.02
N ASP A 162 -6.52 26.95 -20.76
CA ASP A 162 -7.99 26.90 -20.62
C ASP A 162 -8.43 27.42 -19.24
N LEU A 163 -7.52 27.56 -18.27
CA LEU A 163 -7.86 27.95 -16.91
C LEU A 163 -8.52 29.34 -16.85
N THR A 164 -8.17 30.24 -17.78
CA THR A 164 -8.75 31.60 -17.86
C THR A 164 -10.24 31.61 -18.18
N ASP A 165 -10.75 30.52 -18.76
CA ASP A 165 -12.15 30.37 -19.15
C ASP A 165 -13.02 29.95 -17.96
N TYR A 166 -12.41 29.45 -16.88
CA TYR A 166 -13.10 29.05 -15.66
C TYR A 166 -13.01 30.15 -14.61
N ARG A 167 -14.14 30.75 -14.26
CA ARG A 167 -14.23 31.80 -13.22
C ARG A 167 -15.21 31.40 -12.12
N PRO A 168 -14.99 31.83 -10.87
CA PRO A 168 -16.02 31.75 -9.84
C PRO A 168 -17.31 32.44 -10.32
N ARG A 169 -18.44 31.80 -10.06
CA ARG A 169 -19.79 32.08 -10.58
C ARG A 169 -19.95 31.95 -12.10
N GLY A 170 -18.97 31.39 -12.80
CA GLY A 170 -19.11 31.00 -14.20
C GLY A 170 -20.06 29.81 -14.34
N VAL A 171 -20.88 29.82 -15.40
CA VAL A 171 -21.73 28.69 -15.76
C VAL A 171 -20.99 27.81 -16.76
N VAL A 172 -20.95 26.51 -16.51
CA VAL A 172 -20.30 25.50 -17.35
C VAL A 172 -21.25 24.35 -17.62
N VAL A 173 -20.99 23.61 -18.70
CA VAL A 173 -21.73 22.39 -19.02
C VAL A 173 -21.03 21.22 -18.37
N VAL A 174 -21.78 20.42 -17.62
CA VAL A 174 -21.28 19.23 -16.97
C VAL A 174 -22.00 17.98 -17.45
N GLN A 175 -21.27 16.87 -17.43
CA GLN A 175 -21.82 15.54 -17.59
C GLN A 175 -21.77 14.80 -16.26
N TYR A 176 -22.86 14.13 -15.92
CA TYR A 176 -22.92 13.27 -14.76
C TYR A 176 -23.74 12.01 -15.07
N PRO A 177 -23.33 10.86 -14.54
CA PRO A 177 -24.15 9.65 -14.60
C PRO A 177 -25.29 9.77 -13.56
N PRO A 178 -26.55 9.49 -13.93
CA PRO A 178 -27.70 9.71 -13.04
C PRO A 178 -27.68 8.82 -11.78
N ASP A 179 -26.98 7.69 -11.80
CA ASP A 179 -26.79 6.82 -10.63
C ASP A 179 -25.69 7.32 -9.67
N ARG A 180 -24.82 8.25 -10.11
CA ARG A 180 -23.70 8.78 -9.31
C ARG A 180 -23.55 10.29 -9.54
N ALA A 181 -24.48 11.05 -8.97
CA ALA A 181 -24.47 12.52 -9.04
C ALA A 181 -23.19 13.16 -8.48
N TRP A 182 -22.38 12.46 -7.67
CA TRP A 182 -21.07 12.95 -7.22
C TRP A 182 -19.97 12.84 -8.29
N ARG A 183 -20.18 12.11 -9.38
CA ARG A 183 -19.15 11.84 -10.41
C ARG A 183 -19.33 12.75 -11.62
N VAL A 184 -19.23 14.06 -11.37
CA VAL A 184 -19.44 15.10 -12.37
C VAL A 184 -18.15 15.39 -13.15
N ARG A 185 -18.28 15.73 -14.43
CA ARG A 185 -17.17 16.14 -15.30
C ARG A 185 -17.54 17.38 -16.11
N ILE A 186 -16.66 18.37 -16.16
CA ILE A 186 -16.84 19.55 -16.99
C ILE A 186 -16.54 19.19 -18.44
N VAL A 187 -17.46 19.55 -19.35
CA VAL A 187 -17.34 19.32 -20.79
C VAL A 187 -16.56 20.46 -21.42
N LYS A 188 -15.32 20.21 -21.85
CA LYS A 188 -14.43 21.23 -22.43
C LYS A 188 -14.95 21.83 -23.75
N ARG A 189 -15.71 21.06 -24.53
CA ARG A 189 -16.31 21.49 -25.81
C ARG A 189 -17.79 21.09 -25.84
N PRO A 190 -18.68 21.92 -25.28
CA PRO A 190 -20.12 21.67 -25.37
C PRO A 190 -20.62 21.77 -26.81
N THR A 191 -21.80 21.20 -27.10
CA THR A 191 -22.44 21.43 -28.41
C THR A 191 -22.98 22.86 -28.49
N PRO A 192 -23.15 23.43 -29.69
CA PRO A 192 -23.59 24.83 -29.86
C PRO A 192 -24.91 25.15 -29.15
N GLU A 193 -25.81 24.16 -29.07
CA GLU A 193 -27.09 24.29 -28.35
C GLU A 193 -26.89 24.54 -26.85
N TRP A 194 -25.88 23.92 -26.24
CA TRP A 194 -25.55 24.13 -24.83
C TRP A 194 -24.75 25.42 -24.60
N GLU A 195 -23.91 25.84 -25.55
CA GLU A 195 -23.20 27.14 -25.49
C GLU A 195 -24.19 28.31 -25.39
N GLY A 196 -25.27 28.28 -26.19
CA GLY A 196 -26.33 29.28 -26.12
C GLY A 196 -27.07 29.30 -24.77
N ARG A 197 -27.25 28.12 -24.15
CA ARG A 197 -27.86 28.00 -22.81
C ARG A 197 -26.95 28.53 -21.72
N VAL A 198 -25.64 28.25 -21.80
CA VAL A 198 -24.65 28.81 -20.86
C VAL A 198 -24.66 30.33 -20.90
N ALA A 199 -24.69 30.93 -22.10
CA ALA A 199 -24.65 32.39 -22.25
C ALA A 199 -25.89 33.11 -21.67
N SER A 200 -27.03 32.43 -21.58
CA SER A 200 -28.30 32.99 -21.11
C SER A 200 -28.65 32.58 -19.67
N ALA A 201 -28.00 31.55 -19.12
CA ALA A 201 -28.32 31.01 -17.81
C ALA A 201 -27.75 31.88 -16.68
N ARG A 202 -28.60 32.14 -15.68
CA ARG A 202 -28.19 32.59 -14.34
C ARG A 202 -28.66 31.54 -13.36
N LEU A 203 -27.72 30.88 -12.71
CA LEU A 203 -27.97 29.84 -11.73
C LEU A 203 -27.80 30.43 -10.33
N ASP A 204 -28.75 30.12 -9.44
CA ASP A 204 -28.63 30.46 -8.03
C ASP A 204 -27.80 29.40 -7.30
N SER A 205 -27.05 29.83 -6.29
CA SER A 205 -26.29 28.94 -5.43
C SER A 205 -27.20 27.97 -4.69
N ALA A 206 -26.92 26.67 -4.77
CA ALA A 206 -27.65 25.68 -3.99
C ALA A 206 -27.22 25.72 -2.50
N PRO A 207 -28.10 25.33 -1.56
CA PRO A 207 -27.75 25.27 -0.14
C PRO A 207 -26.56 24.34 0.11
N ALA A 208 -25.69 24.70 1.06
CA ALA A 208 -24.56 23.84 1.47
C ALA A 208 -25.01 22.47 2.01
N THR A 209 -26.25 22.36 2.48
CA THR A 209 -26.87 21.10 2.94
C THR A 209 -27.23 20.15 1.80
N ALA A 210 -27.28 20.61 0.55
CA ALA A 210 -27.52 19.80 -0.64
C ALA A 210 -26.23 19.26 -1.26
N ARG A 211 -25.17 19.13 -0.47
CA ARG A 211 -23.89 18.59 -0.92
C ARG A 211 -23.97 17.08 -1.09
N VAL A 212 -23.70 16.63 -2.31
CA VAL A 212 -23.60 15.22 -2.69
C VAL A 212 -22.12 14.87 -2.75
N ALA A 213 -21.68 14.03 -1.81
CA ALA A 213 -20.33 13.49 -1.78
C ALA A 213 -20.32 12.02 -2.18
N ALA A 214 -19.17 11.53 -2.65
CA ALA A 214 -18.97 10.10 -2.81
C ALA A 214 -19.20 9.39 -1.46
N PRO A 215 -19.80 8.19 -1.44
CA PRO A 215 -19.80 7.36 -0.25
C PRO A 215 -18.37 7.20 0.26
N PRO A 216 -18.12 7.24 1.59
CA PRO A 216 -16.78 7.09 2.12
C PRO A 216 -16.21 5.74 1.64
N GLU A 217 -15.21 5.78 0.77
CA GLU A 217 -14.49 4.58 0.35
C GLU A 217 -13.73 4.08 1.58
N GLY A 218 -14.24 2.98 2.14
CA GLY A 218 -13.96 2.59 3.52
C GLY A 218 -12.48 2.25 3.74
N CYS A 219 -11.83 3.03 4.62
CA CYS A 219 -10.59 2.69 5.30
C CYS A 219 -10.58 1.23 5.84
N VAL A 220 -11.76 0.73 6.24
CA VAL A 220 -12.01 -0.65 6.66
C VAL A 220 -11.62 -1.68 5.59
N PHE A 221 -11.82 -1.38 4.30
CA PHE A 221 -11.41 -2.27 3.21
C PHE A 221 -9.88 -2.43 3.17
N GLY A 222 -9.13 -1.34 3.34
CA GLY A 222 -7.66 -1.38 3.41
C GLY A 222 -7.14 -2.19 4.60
N PHE A 223 -7.74 -2.04 5.78
CA PHE A 223 -7.37 -2.83 6.96
C PHE A 223 -7.64 -4.33 6.79
N VAL A 224 -8.75 -4.69 6.14
CA VAL A 224 -9.10 -6.10 5.91
C VAL A 224 -8.19 -6.74 4.84
N VAL A 225 -7.77 -5.97 3.83
CA VAL A 225 -6.73 -6.39 2.88
C VAL A 225 -5.39 -6.61 3.60
N LEU A 226 -4.98 -5.68 4.47
CA LEU A 226 -3.73 -5.82 5.24
C LEU A 226 -3.76 -7.04 6.18
N LEU A 227 -4.87 -7.27 6.87
CA LEU A 227 -5.03 -8.41 7.76
C LEU A 227 -4.96 -9.75 7.00
N GLY A 228 -5.65 -9.84 5.85
CA GLY A 228 -5.55 -11.00 4.98
C GLY A 228 -4.12 -11.26 4.51
N LEU A 229 -3.39 -10.20 4.15
CA LEU A 229 -1.99 -10.27 3.73
C LEU A 229 -1.09 -10.85 4.84
N LEU A 230 -1.21 -10.32 6.05
CA LEU A 230 -0.42 -10.79 7.20
C LEU A 230 -0.73 -12.25 7.53
N LEU A 231 -2.02 -12.63 7.56
CA LEU A 231 -2.42 -14.01 7.85
C LEU A 231 -1.93 -14.99 6.79
N GLY A 232 -2.02 -14.61 5.51
CA GLY A 232 -1.51 -15.40 4.40
C GLY A 232 0.00 -15.63 4.51
N ALA A 233 0.76 -14.59 4.84
CA ALA A 233 2.20 -14.70 5.05
C ALA A 233 2.54 -15.63 6.23
N VAL A 234 1.85 -15.48 7.38
CA VAL A 234 2.05 -16.32 8.56
C VAL A 234 1.74 -17.79 8.26
N VAL A 235 0.67 -18.10 7.54
CA VAL A 235 0.31 -19.49 7.18
C VAL A 235 1.38 -20.14 6.31
N VAL A 236 1.90 -19.44 5.31
CA VAL A 236 2.98 -19.97 4.45
C VAL A 236 4.25 -20.21 5.27
N VAL A 237 4.64 -19.25 6.10
CA VAL A 237 5.84 -19.39 6.97
C VAL A 237 5.67 -20.55 7.95
N LEU A 238 4.49 -20.73 8.54
CA LEU A 238 4.22 -21.82 9.49
C LEU A 238 4.18 -23.20 8.81
N LEU A 239 3.56 -23.32 7.63
CA LEU A 239 3.49 -24.58 6.89
C LEU A 239 4.86 -25.03 6.39
N PHE A 240 5.72 -24.07 5.98
CA PHE A 240 7.09 -24.36 5.54
C PHE A 240 8.12 -24.27 6.66
N ARG A 241 7.70 -24.10 7.92
CA ARG A 241 8.59 -24.10 9.07
C ARG A 241 9.26 -25.46 9.29
N ALA A 242 8.68 -26.57 8.85
CA ALA A 242 9.39 -27.84 8.88
C ALA A 242 10.47 -27.84 7.80
N ASP A 243 10.11 -27.61 6.53
CA ASP A 243 11.03 -27.67 5.39
C ASP A 243 12.16 -26.60 5.41
N LEU A 244 11.91 -25.42 6.02
CA LEU A 244 12.92 -24.39 6.25
C LEU A 244 13.93 -24.75 7.35
N PHE A 245 13.55 -25.65 8.27
CA PHE A 245 14.37 -26.05 9.41
C PHE A 245 14.82 -27.52 9.36
N ASP A 246 14.28 -28.32 8.44
CA ASP A 246 14.55 -29.77 8.22
C ASP A 246 15.45 -30.00 6.99
N ARG A 247 15.78 -28.93 6.25
CA ARG A 247 16.76 -28.99 5.15
C ARG A 247 18.19 -29.27 5.62
N ASP A 248 18.42 -29.25 6.94
CA ASP A 248 19.67 -29.70 7.54
C ASP A 248 19.71 -31.21 7.86
N ASP A 249 18.58 -31.94 7.84
CA ASP A 249 18.52 -33.33 8.33
C ASP A 249 18.02 -34.40 7.35
N THR A 250 17.45 -34.06 6.18
CA THR A 250 16.85 -35.09 5.28
C THR A 250 17.19 -34.98 3.78
N ALA A 251 18.47 -34.85 3.43
CA ALA A 251 18.91 -35.19 2.06
C ALA A 251 19.02 -36.73 1.89
N LYS A 252 17.89 -37.38 1.59
CA LYS A 252 17.85 -38.80 1.20
C LYS A 252 18.44 -38.99 -0.20
N SER A 253 19.59 -39.67 -0.23
CA SER A 253 20.37 -40.08 -1.41
C SER A 253 19.54 -40.81 -2.49
N PRO A 254 19.64 -40.40 -3.78
CA PRO A 254 19.55 -41.33 -4.89
C PRO A 254 20.95 -41.88 -5.19
N SER A 255 21.07 -43.21 -5.12
CA SER A 255 22.32 -43.95 -5.34
C SER A 255 22.78 -43.93 -6.81
N ALA A 256 24.10 -44.13 -6.92
CA ALA A 256 24.88 -44.61 -8.06
C ALA A 256 25.29 -43.56 -9.12
N THR A 257 26.46 -42.95 -8.91
CA THR A 257 27.69 -43.31 -9.63
C THR A 257 28.88 -42.58 -8.99
N GLN A 258 29.80 -43.34 -8.40
CA GLN A 258 31.11 -42.87 -7.92
C GLN A 258 31.93 -42.29 -9.09
N PRO A 259 32.76 -41.26 -8.84
CA PRO A 259 34.10 -41.57 -8.36
C PRO A 259 34.45 -40.84 -7.06
N SER A 260 35.33 -41.49 -6.32
CA SER A 260 35.94 -41.05 -5.07
C SER A 260 36.55 -39.64 -5.18
N VAL A 261 36.04 -38.72 -4.38
CA VAL A 261 36.77 -37.52 -3.96
C VAL A 261 36.40 -37.22 -2.52
N SER A 262 37.40 -37.23 -1.64
CA SER A 262 37.30 -36.93 -0.21
C SER A 262 36.52 -35.63 0.01
N SER A 263 35.38 -35.72 0.70
CA SER A 263 34.44 -34.61 0.88
C SER A 263 34.83 -33.76 2.09
N THR A 264 35.60 -32.70 1.86
CA THR A 264 35.86 -31.63 2.83
C THR A 264 35.50 -30.31 2.15
N SER A 265 34.19 -30.01 2.05
CA SER A 265 33.70 -28.85 1.32
C SER A 265 33.26 -27.76 2.30
N SER A 266 34.06 -26.71 2.44
CA SER A 266 33.67 -25.44 3.06
C SER A 266 33.16 -24.50 1.98
N THR A 267 32.05 -23.78 2.23
CA THR A 267 31.47 -22.83 1.27
C THR A 267 31.81 -21.41 1.68
N THR A 268 32.45 -20.66 0.78
CA THR A 268 32.82 -19.26 0.99
C THR A 268 32.03 -18.38 0.04
N VAL A 269 31.25 -17.44 0.56
CA VAL A 269 30.51 -16.44 -0.21
C VAL A 269 31.03 -15.07 0.17
N VAL A 270 31.58 -14.32 -0.79
CA VAL A 270 32.14 -12.99 -0.57
C VAL A 270 31.39 -11.98 -1.43
N SER A 271 30.83 -10.97 -0.77
CA SER A 271 30.23 -9.79 -1.41
C SER A 271 30.98 -8.54 -0.95
N SER A 272 30.82 -7.43 -1.67
CA SER A 272 31.55 -6.17 -1.44
C SER A 272 31.35 -5.56 -0.04
N ALA A 273 30.25 -5.90 0.64
CA ALA A 273 29.95 -5.41 1.99
C ALA A 273 30.03 -6.49 3.08
N SER A 274 30.05 -7.78 2.72
CA SER A 274 30.03 -8.88 3.69
C SER A 274 30.58 -10.17 3.10
N GLY A 275 31.33 -10.91 3.91
CA GLY A 275 31.80 -12.26 3.59
C GLY A 275 31.27 -13.28 4.59
N THR A 276 30.84 -14.44 4.11
CA THR A 276 30.41 -15.57 4.95
C THR A 276 31.16 -16.83 4.56
N VAL A 277 31.64 -17.58 5.56
CA VAL A 277 32.21 -18.92 5.38
C VAL A 277 31.43 -19.91 6.24
N ALA A 278 30.95 -20.97 5.62
CA ALA A 278 30.37 -22.10 6.34
C ALA A 278 31.31 -23.31 6.25
N LEU A 279 31.58 -23.93 7.39
CA LEU A 279 32.36 -25.16 7.50
C LEU A 279 31.46 -26.39 7.36
N GLY A 280 32.03 -27.47 6.83
CA GLY A 280 31.36 -28.77 6.74
C GLY A 280 31.11 -29.42 8.10
N PRO A 281 30.36 -30.55 8.13
CA PRO A 281 29.85 -31.13 9.38
C PRO A 281 30.91 -31.70 10.34
N ASP A 282 32.14 -31.92 9.87
CA ASP A 282 33.25 -32.47 10.67
C ASP A 282 34.29 -31.40 11.07
N LEU A 283 34.03 -30.12 10.76
CA LEU A 283 34.96 -29.02 11.00
C LEU A 283 34.37 -27.97 11.95
N SER A 284 35.20 -27.42 12.82
CA SER A 284 34.84 -26.37 13.79
C SER A 284 35.79 -25.19 13.68
N PHE A 285 35.27 -23.97 13.85
CA PHE A 285 36.12 -22.77 13.92
C PHE A 285 37.00 -22.71 15.17
N LEU A 286 36.77 -23.57 16.16
CA LEU A 286 37.65 -23.73 17.32
C LEU A 286 38.83 -24.68 17.04
N ASP A 287 38.80 -25.40 15.90
CA ASP A 287 39.91 -26.25 15.50
C ASP A 287 41.11 -25.40 15.13
N LYS A 288 42.30 -25.91 15.45
CA LYS A 288 43.55 -25.16 15.36
C LYS A 288 43.78 -24.65 13.93
N GLY A 289 43.74 -23.34 13.76
CA GLY A 289 44.05 -22.65 12.51
C GLY A 289 42.90 -22.59 11.48
N GLU A 290 41.74 -23.21 11.74
CA GLU A 290 40.62 -23.18 10.78
C GLU A 290 39.99 -21.80 10.66
N LEU A 291 39.86 -21.07 11.77
CA LEU A 291 39.36 -19.70 11.76
C LEU A 291 40.31 -18.73 11.05
N ASP A 292 41.61 -18.86 11.28
CA ASP A 292 42.64 -18.06 10.60
C ASP A 292 42.62 -18.33 9.08
N ARG A 293 42.52 -19.60 8.69
CA ARG A 293 42.39 -20.00 7.29
C ARG A 293 41.13 -19.44 6.63
N ALA A 294 39.98 -19.50 7.33
CA ALA A 294 38.72 -19.00 6.80
C ALA A 294 38.73 -17.48 6.63
N VAL A 295 39.26 -16.74 7.60
CA VAL A 295 39.42 -15.29 7.48
C VAL A 295 40.43 -14.93 6.39
N GLY A 296 41.53 -15.69 6.29
CA GLY A 296 42.50 -15.58 5.21
C GLY A 296 41.83 -15.71 3.83
N SER A 297 40.92 -16.67 3.68
CA SER A 297 40.17 -16.88 2.43
C SER A 297 39.22 -15.71 2.09
N LEU A 298 38.58 -15.10 3.10
CA LEU A 298 37.70 -13.94 2.92
C LEU A 298 38.47 -12.66 2.57
N THR A 299 39.72 -12.56 2.99
CA THR A 299 40.56 -11.36 2.87
C THR A 299 41.65 -11.48 1.80
N SER A 300 41.71 -12.60 1.07
CA SER A 300 42.74 -12.87 0.06
C SER A 300 42.59 -12.01 -1.22
N GLY A 301 41.50 -11.23 -1.34
CA GLY A 301 41.09 -10.51 -2.56
C GLY A 301 41.76 -9.16 -2.85
N GLY A 302 42.90 -8.85 -2.25
CA GLY A 302 43.79 -7.77 -2.73
C GLY A 302 43.67 -6.39 -2.08
N ASP A 303 42.58 -6.08 -1.38
CA ASP A 303 42.48 -4.86 -0.58
C ASP A 303 42.30 -5.22 0.91
N ALA A 304 43.00 -4.51 1.79
CA ALA A 304 42.88 -4.66 3.24
C ALA A 304 41.51 -4.14 3.70
N LEU A 305 40.46 -4.94 3.44
CA LEU A 305 39.09 -4.63 3.82
C LEU A 305 39.01 -4.58 5.34
N GLN A 306 38.79 -3.39 5.88
CA GLN A 306 38.57 -3.22 7.31
C GLN A 306 37.22 -3.81 7.68
N ALA A 307 37.19 -4.70 8.66
CA ALA A 307 35.98 -5.25 9.23
C ALA A 307 35.36 -4.28 10.24
N LEU A 308 34.04 -4.17 10.23
CA LEU A 308 33.25 -3.48 11.27
C LEU A 308 32.88 -4.46 12.39
N THR A 309 32.48 -5.68 12.00
CA THR A 309 32.06 -6.75 12.90
C THR A 309 32.45 -8.09 12.30
N VAL A 310 32.98 -8.98 13.15
CA VAL A 310 33.21 -10.40 12.84
C VAL A 310 32.36 -11.21 13.82
N VAL A 311 31.50 -12.08 13.29
CA VAL A 311 30.68 -13.01 14.06
C VAL A 311 31.08 -14.43 13.71
N VAL A 312 31.46 -15.21 14.71
CA VAL A 312 31.76 -16.64 14.58
C VAL A 312 30.76 -17.41 15.41
N GLN A 313 30.03 -18.33 14.81
CA GLN A 313 29.04 -19.15 15.48
C GLN A 313 29.23 -20.59 15.00
N GLU A 314 29.74 -21.47 15.86
CA GLU A 314 29.91 -22.92 15.59
C GLU A 314 30.61 -23.25 14.26
N ARG A 315 29.86 -23.21 13.16
CA ARG A 315 30.28 -23.52 11.78
C ARG A 315 30.06 -22.39 10.78
N LEU A 316 29.57 -21.23 11.22
CA LEU A 316 29.35 -20.05 10.39
C LEU A 316 30.23 -18.88 10.85
N LEU A 317 31.04 -18.36 9.92
CA LEU A 317 31.79 -17.12 10.04
C LEU A 317 31.12 -16.07 9.17
N SER A 318 30.80 -14.91 9.74
CA SER A 318 30.29 -13.75 9.03
C SER A 318 31.15 -12.53 9.34
N VAL A 319 31.61 -11.84 8.29
CA VAL A 319 32.42 -10.63 8.39
C VAL A 319 31.70 -9.52 7.65
N VAL A 320 31.45 -8.40 8.32
CA VAL A 320 30.89 -7.19 7.71
C VAL A 320 32.04 -6.22 7.47
N PHE A 321 32.23 -5.81 6.23
CA PHE A 321 33.29 -4.90 5.83
C PHE A 321 32.80 -3.45 5.81
N SER A 322 33.72 -2.51 6.08
CA SER A 322 33.45 -1.08 5.98
C SER A 322 33.25 -0.67 4.52
N PRO A 323 32.20 0.09 4.18
CA PRO A 323 32.01 0.60 2.82
C PRO A 323 33.18 1.48 2.38
N THR A 324 33.68 1.25 1.17
CA THR A 324 34.76 2.05 0.57
C THR A 324 34.34 3.52 0.48
N GLY A 325 35.20 4.43 0.97
CA GLY A 325 34.96 5.88 0.96
C GLY A 325 34.33 6.46 2.24
N THR A 326 34.10 5.66 3.28
CA THR A 326 33.63 6.13 4.60
C THR A 326 34.76 6.12 5.64
N GLN A 327 34.85 7.17 6.48
CA GLN A 327 35.82 7.25 7.59
C GLN A 327 35.36 6.45 8.83
N THR A 328 34.73 5.30 8.62
CA THR A 328 34.26 4.47 9.73
C THR A 328 35.47 3.69 10.29
N PRO A 329 35.78 3.78 11.60
CA PRO A 329 36.94 3.10 12.17
C PRO A 329 36.70 1.58 12.18
N GLY A 330 37.17 0.89 11.14
CA GLY A 330 37.20 -0.57 11.11
C GLY A 330 38.47 -1.13 11.76
N PHE A 331 38.59 -2.46 11.76
CA PHE A 331 39.78 -3.17 12.19
C PHE A 331 40.20 -4.20 11.15
N ASP A 332 41.49 -4.54 11.13
CA ASP A 332 41.96 -5.66 10.32
C ASP A 332 41.52 -6.96 11.00
N PRO A 333 40.65 -7.77 10.36
CA PRO A 333 40.24 -9.05 10.95
C PRO A 333 41.46 -9.94 11.20
N ARG A 334 42.50 -9.92 10.36
CA ARG A 334 43.72 -10.75 10.54
C ARG A 334 44.52 -10.44 11.81
N ALA A 335 44.29 -9.27 12.42
CA ALA A 335 44.93 -8.88 13.67
C ALA A 335 44.23 -9.47 14.91
N LEU A 336 43.13 -10.22 14.75
CA LEU A 336 42.44 -10.86 15.86
C LEU A 336 43.27 -12.01 16.45
N PRO A 337 43.24 -12.21 17.78
CA PRO A 337 43.97 -13.28 18.44
C PRO A 337 43.23 -14.62 18.31
N TYR A 338 43.19 -15.19 17.11
CA TYR A 338 42.44 -16.43 16.81
C TYR A 338 42.87 -17.62 17.68
N ASP A 339 44.15 -17.71 18.01
CA ASP A 339 44.68 -18.75 18.90
C ASP A 339 44.10 -18.70 20.33
N ARG A 340 43.56 -17.56 20.75
CA ARG A 340 42.95 -17.37 22.08
C ARG A 340 41.47 -17.71 22.11
N PHE A 341 40.80 -17.78 20.97
CA PHE A 341 39.34 -17.95 20.92
C PHE A 341 38.86 -19.28 21.51
N PRO A 342 39.51 -20.43 21.23
CA PRO A 342 39.16 -21.69 21.89
C PRO A 342 39.25 -21.61 23.41
N ALA A 343 40.32 -21.00 23.93
CA ALA A 343 40.51 -20.82 25.36
C ALA A 343 39.47 -19.89 26.00
N LEU A 344 39.01 -18.84 25.29
CA LEU A 344 37.97 -17.94 25.78
C LEU A 344 36.59 -18.63 25.84
N VAL A 345 36.28 -19.50 24.87
CA VAL A 345 35.05 -20.30 24.88
C VAL A 345 35.09 -21.34 25.99
N GLU A 346 36.23 -22.00 26.18
CA GLU A 346 36.46 -22.95 27.28
C GLU A 346 36.33 -22.25 28.65
N GLU A 347 36.92 -21.07 28.82
CA GLU A 347 36.82 -20.27 30.05
C GLU A 347 35.36 -19.85 30.31
N ALA A 348 34.64 -19.39 29.28
CA ALA A 348 33.24 -19.02 29.41
C ALA A 348 32.33 -20.21 29.75
N THR A 349 32.65 -21.40 29.24
CA THR A 349 31.91 -22.64 29.54
C THR A 349 32.16 -23.09 30.97
N THR A 350 33.44 -23.28 31.32
CA THR A 350 33.86 -23.88 32.60
C THR A 350 33.66 -22.96 33.80
N THR A 351 33.80 -21.64 33.62
CA THR A 351 33.87 -20.69 34.75
C THR A 351 32.54 -20.00 35.03
N LEU A 352 31.60 -19.99 34.07
CA LEU A 352 30.37 -19.19 34.16
C LEU A 352 29.09 -20.01 34.36
N GLY A 353 29.23 -21.28 34.77
CA GLY A 353 28.12 -22.13 35.21
C GLY A 353 27.39 -22.92 34.10
N VAL A 354 27.93 -22.93 32.88
CA VAL A 354 27.35 -23.67 31.74
C VAL A 354 28.11 -24.98 31.56
N HIS A 355 27.62 -26.08 32.13
CA HIS A 355 28.36 -27.35 32.14
C HIS A 355 28.14 -28.16 30.86
N SER A 356 27.05 -27.87 30.14
CA SER A 356 26.71 -28.49 28.84
C SER A 356 26.33 -27.41 27.84
N PRO A 357 27.32 -26.72 27.22
CA PRO A 357 27.03 -25.70 26.22
C PRO A 357 26.37 -26.34 25.01
N ARG A 358 25.21 -25.81 24.61
CA ARG A 358 24.52 -26.21 23.39
C ARG A 358 25.06 -25.42 22.20
N THR A 359 25.30 -24.13 22.40
CA THR A 359 25.77 -23.24 21.36
C THR A 359 26.77 -22.22 21.91
N TRP A 360 27.66 -21.74 21.03
CA TRP A 360 28.60 -20.67 21.35
C TRP A 360 28.72 -19.68 20.19
N GLN A 361 29.01 -18.44 20.54
CA GLN A 361 29.18 -17.34 19.58
C GLN A 361 30.30 -16.42 20.03
N ILE A 362 31.14 -16.00 19.10
CA ILE A 362 32.17 -14.98 19.29
C ILE A 362 31.84 -13.79 18.41
N ILE A 363 31.77 -12.60 18.98
CA ILE A 363 31.50 -11.34 18.30
C ILE A 363 32.69 -10.44 18.55
N ALA A 364 33.42 -10.07 17.50
CA ALA A 364 34.47 -9.06 17.56
C ALA A 364 33.98 -7.80 16.83
N ASP A 365 33.88 -6.69 17.54
CA ASP A 365 33.44 -5.42 16.96
C ASP A 365 34.27 -4.25 17.48
N ARG A 366 34.32 -3.16 16.70
CA ARG A 366 34.97 -1.89 17.06
C ARG A 366 33.97 -0.73 17.13
N LEU A 367 32.68 -1.02 17.24
CA LEU A 367 31.62 -0.01 17.17
C LEU A 367 31.71 1.02 18.32
N THR A 368 32.24 0.60 19.48
CA THR A 368 32.43 1.44 20.66
C THR A 368 33.84 2.05 20.74
N GLY A 369 34.60 2.05 19.64
CA GLY A 369 35.93 2.67 19.53
C GLY A 369 37.10 1.72 19.82
N SER A 370 37.08 1.02 20.95
CA SER A 370 38.03 -0.06 21.23
C SER A 370 37.53 -1.39 20.67
N LEU A 371 38.44 -2.21 20.12
CA LEU A 371 38.11 -3.57 19.69
C LEU A 371 37.72 -4.42 20.91
N THR A 372 36.47 -4.89 20.93
CA THR A 372 35.93 -5.76 21.98
C THR A 372 35.57 -7.12 21.39
N ILE A 373 35.91 -8.18 22.11
CA ILE A 373 35.64 -9.57 21.75
C ILE A 373 34.68 -10.13 22.79
N ARG A 374 33.44 -10.36 22.39
CA ARG A 374 32.39 -10.92 23.24
C ARG A 374 32.18 -12.38 22.89
N VAL A 375 32.32 -13.24 23.88
CA VAL A 375 32.00 -14.66 23.80
C VAL A 375 30.68 -14.89 24.53
N VAL A 376 29.73 -15.51 23.87
CA VAL A 376 28.44 -15.89 24.44
C VAL A 376 28.32 -17.40 24.35
N VAL A 377 27.98 -18.03 25.47
CA VAL A 377 27.80 -19.47 25.57
C VAL A 377 26.41 -19.73 26.12
N THR A 378 25.62 -20.54 25.43
CA THR A 378 24.25 -20.88 25.84
C THR A 378 24.15 -22.38 26.09
N GLY A 379 23.69 -22.76 27.28
CA GLY A 379 23.45 -24.15 27.66
C GLY A 379 22.06 -24.36 28.24
N ALA A 380 21.84 -25.52 28.85
CA ALA A 380 20.58 -25.82 29.53
C ALA A 380 20.38 -24.96 30.79
N GLU A 381 21.47 -24.45 31.36
CA GLU A 381 21.53 -23.68 32.60
C GLU A 381 21.38 -22.17 32.38
N GLY A 382 21.24 -21.72 31.13
CA GLY A 382 21.10 -20.31 30.76
C GLY A 382 22.21 -19.83 29.83
N THR A 383 22.33 -18.50 29.70
CA THR A 383 23.32 -17.85 28.83
C THR A 383 24.37 -17.13 29.64
N ALA A 384 25.64 -17.51 29.43
CA ALA A 384 26.80 -16.83 29.98
C ALA A 384 27.47 -15.96 28.91
N SER A 385 28.14 -14.88 29.33
CA SER A 385 28.94 -14.07 28.41
C SER A 385 30.26 -13.62 29.03
N LEU A 386 31.32 -13.64 28.23
CA LEU A 386 32.65 -13.17 28.55
C LEU A 386 33.04 -12.06 27.57
N GLU A 387 33.67 -11.02 28.06
CA GLU A 387 34.16 -9.90 27.24
C GLU A 387 35.67 -9.78 27.40
N ALA A 388 36.39 -9.72 26.29
CA ALA A 388 37.82 -9.58 26.19
C ALA A 388 38.21 -8.39 25.30
N ASP A 389 39.42 -7.87 25.50
CA ASP A 389 39.99 -6.82 24.66
C ASP A 389 40.53 -7.39 23.33
N GLY A 390 41.02 -6.49 22.45
CA GLY A 390 41.64 -6.87 21.18
C GLY A 390 42.92 -7.71 21.29
N GLN A 391 43.41 -8.03 22.48
CA GLN A 391 44.51 -8.96 22.74
C GLN A 391 44.02 -10.30 23.32
N GLY A 392 42.71 -10.47 23.49
CA GLY A 392 42.11 -11.67 24.06
C GLY A 392 42.27 -11.76 25.58
N LYS A 393 42.49 -10.63 26.26
CA LYS A 393 42.51 -10.56 27.72
C LYS A 393 41.10 -10.26 28.23
N VAL A 394 40.64 -11.07 29.17
CA VAL A 394 39.29 -10.95 29.75
C VAL A 394 39.16 -9.66 30.56
N VAL A 395 38.15 -8.86 30.24
CA VAL A 395 37.83 -7.57 30.89
C VAL A 395 36.55 -7.68 31.72
N ARG A 396 35.59 -8.52 31.30
CA ARG A 396 34.32 -8.69 32.01
C ARG A 396 33.80 -10.13 31.90
N ARG A 397 33.12 -10.56 32.96
CA ARG A 397 32.44 -11.86 33.04
C ARG A 397 30.99 -11.66 33.48
N ALA A 398 30.06 -12.33 32.82
CA ALA A 398 28.66 -12.39 33.21
C ALA A 398 28.24 -13.87 33.30
N PRO A 399 27.90 -14.37 34.50
CA PRO A 399 27.51 -15.77 34.70
C PRO A 399 26.15 -16.08 34.07
N ALA A 400 25.89 -17.37 33.86
CA ALA A 400 24.58 -17.85 33.40
C ALA A 400 23.44 -17.35 34.29
N ARG A 401 22.34 -16.93 33.66
CA ARG A 401 21.11 -16.47 34.30
C ARG A 401 19.90 -17.22 33.76
#